data_AF-A0A315TJ60-F1
#
_entry.id   AF-A0A315TJ60-F1
#
_cell.length_a   1.000
_cell.length_b   1.000
_cell.length_c   1.000
_cell.angle_alpha   90.00
_cell.angle_beta   90.00
_cell.angle_gamma   90.00
#
_symmetry.space_group_name_H-M   'P 1'
#
loop_
_entity.id
_entity.type
_entity.pdbx_description
1 polymer ?
#
loop_
_entity_poly.entity_id
_entity_poly.type
_entity_poly.pdbx_seq_one_letter_code
_entity_poly.pdbx_strand_id
1 'polypeptide(L)'
;MTDAFWTTLIASFLSAVAALSGVALTNSHALRRHQAELQEKLRGQQREIIAEIVLAGRQWASRQEIWVPAVSKMNRNDLMEYAQTDSSKAMGDVLERLNVAFVKADLFIPNGSLKDEITWLAEFVQTFPSKVIGPVMENREDFDHVILGLRAVDMFSRKLLGMSRNASTRLGVQDPATKGKPDRLRQLFKGVPKVSRRGKGV
;
A
#
# COMPACT_ATOMS: atom_id res chain seq x y z
N MET A 1 33.36 -4.03 -67.77
CA MET A 1 31.91 -4.22 -67.53
C MET A 1 31.60 -5.10 -66.30
N THR A 2 32.57 -5.76 -65.69
CA THR A 2 32.38 -6.65 -64.53
C THR A 2 32.27 -5.92 -63.18
N ASP A 3 32.93 -4.77 -63.01
CA ASP A 3 33.01 -4.12 -61.70
C ASP A 3 31.68 -3.50 -61.23
N ALA A 4 30.90 -2.95 -62.15
CA ALA A 4 29.60 -2.32 -61.83
C ALA A 4 28.56 -3.33 -61.31
N PHE A 5 28.64 -4.59 -61.77
CA PHE A 5 27.76 -5.69 -61.34
C PHE A 5 28.08 -6.12 -59.91
N TRP A 6 29.35 -6.29 -59.57
CA TRP A 6 29.76 -6.67 -58.21
C TRP A 6 29.45 -5.59 -57.19
N THR A 7 29.63 -4.31 -57.53
CA THR A 7 29.32 -3.20 -56.62
C THR A 7 27.83 -3.06 -56.32
N THR A 8 26.95 -3.30 -57.30
CA THR A 8 25.49 -3.24 -57.09
C THR A 8 24.99 -4.44 -56.27
N LEU A 9 25.57 -5.61 -56.48
CA LEU A 9 25.23 -6.82 -55.73
C LEU A 9 25.63 -6.68 -54.24
N ILE A 10 26.84 -6.16 -53.96
CA ILE A 10 27.31 -5.87 -52.60
C ILE A 10 26.45 -4.79 -51.93
N ALA A 11 26.11 -3.71 -52.63
CA ALA A 11 25.27 -2.63 -52.10
C ALA A 11 23.84 -3.12 -51.75
N SER A 12 23.28 -4.00 -52.59
CA SER A 12 21.96 -4.60 -52.37
C SER A 12 21.97 -5.55 -51.16
N PHE A 13 23.04 -6.33 -51.01
CA PHE A 13 23.22 -7.22 -49.87
C PHE A 13 23.40 -6.45 -48.55
N LEU A 14 24.22 -5.40 -48.55
CA LEU A 14 24.39 -4.52 -47.38
C LEU A 14 23.09 -3.80 -47.00
N SER A 15 22.30 -3.37 -47.99
CA SER A 15 20.99 -2.76 -47.74
C SER A 15 20.00 -3.75 -47.11
N ALA A 16 20.00 -5.00 -47.56
CA ALA A 16 19.15 -6.05 -46.97
C ALA A 16 19.56 -6.39 -45.53
N VAL A 17 20.87 -6.47 -45.25
CA VAL A 17 21.39 -6.69 -43.89
C VAL A 17 21.08 -5.51 -42.98
N ALA A 18 21.22 -4.27 -43.47
CA ALA A 18 20.86 -3.07 -42.73
C ALA A 18 19.36 -3.04 -42.41
N ALA A 19 18.50 -3.37 -43.38
CA ALA A 19 17.05 -3.45 -43.18
C ALA A 19 16.68 -4.52 -42.14
N LEU A 20 17.27 -5.72 -42.21
CA LEU A 20 17.05 -6.79 -41.24
C LEU A 20 17.53 -6.40 -39.83
N SER A 21 18.68 -5.73 -39.73
CA SER A 21 19.19 -5.22 -38.45
C SER A 21 18.29 -4.13 -37.85
N GLY A 22 17.73 -3.25 -38.68
CA GLY A 22 16.77 -2.23 -38.27
C GLY A 22 15.46 -2.82 -37.73
N VAL A 23 14.94 -3.87 -38.39
CA VAL A 23 13.75 -4.62 -37.94
C VAL A 23 14.03 -5.32 -36.61
N ALA A 24 15.19 -5.97 -36.47
CA ALA A 24 15.58 -6.66 -35.22
C ALA A 24 15.70 -5.68 -34.04
N LEU A 25 16.32 -4.52 -34.25
CA LEU A 25 16.41 -3.45 -33.24
C LEU A 25 15.03 -2.92 -32.87
N THR A 26 14.16 -2.67 -33.86
CA THR A 26 12.80 -2.17 -33.63
C THR A 26 11.96 -3.18 -32.84
N ASN A 27 12.04 -4.48 -33.16
CA ASN A 27 11.39 -5.54 -32.39
C ASN A 27 11.91 -5.62 -30.95
N SER A 28 13.22 -5.46 -30.75
CA SER A 28 13.80 -5.46 -29.41
C SER A 28 13.32 -4.27 -28.56
N HIS A 29 13.14 -3.10 -29.17
CA HIS A 29 12.58 -1.92 -28.51
C HIS A 29 11.09 -2.09 -28.20
N ALA A 30 10.32 -2.68 -29.12
CA ALA A 30 8.91 -2.99 -28.90
C ALA A 30 8.71 -3.98 -27.75
N LEU A 31 9.53 -5.04 -27.70
CA LEU A 31 9.52 -6.01 -26.60
C LEU A 31 9.86 -5.38 -25.25
N ARG A 32 10.89 -4.51 -25.20
CA ARG A 32 11.26 -3.78 -23.97
C ARG A 32 10.15 -2.83 -23.52
N ARG A 33 9.50 -2.12 -24.44
CA ARG A 33 8.36 -1.23 -24.12
C ARG A 33 7.17 -2.03 -23.60
N HIS A 34 6.81 -3.12 -24.27
CA HIS A 34 5.72 -3.99 -23.82
C HIS A 34 5.99 -4.59 -22.42
N GLN A 35 7.23 -5.01 -22.15
CA GLN A 35 7.62 -5.47 -20.81
C GLN A 35 7.52 -4.35 -19.75
N ALA A 36 7.92 -3.12 -20.09
CA ALA A 36 7.80 -1.98 -19.19
C ALA A 36 6.33 -1.64 -18.90
N GLU A 37 5.45 -1.67 -19.90
CA GLU A 37 4.00 -1.44 -19.73
C GLU A 37 3.36 -2.50 -18.84
N LEU A 38 3.73 -3.78 -19.01
CA LEU A 38 3.25 -4.85 -18.14
C LEU A 38 3.69 -4.64 -16.69
N GLN A 39 4.96 -4.28 -16.46
CA GLN A 39 5.45 -3.99 -15.11
C GLN A 39 4.75 -2.78 -14.49
N GLU A 40 4.46 -1.75 -15.27
CA GLU A 40 3.74 -0.57 -14.78
C GLU A 40 2.29 -0.90 -14.39
N LYS A 41 1.59 -1.73 -15.19
CA LYS A 41 0.26 -2.23 -14.87
C LYS A 41 0.25 -3.03 -13.57
N LEU A 42 1.20 -3.95 -13.40
CA LEU A 42 1.35 -4.75 -12.18
C LEU A 42 1.60 -3.85 -10.96
N ARG A 43 2.50 -2.86 -11.09
CA ARG A 43 2.73 -1.89 -10.03
C ARG A 43 1.46 -1.12 -9.71
N GLY A 44 0.69 -0.71 -10.72
CA GLY A 44 -0.60 -0.02 -10.56
C GLY A 44 -1.59 -0.82 -9.71
N GLN A 45 -1.79 -2.11 -10.05
CA GLN A 45 -2.63 -3.04 -9.28
C GLN A 45 -2.15 -3.19 -7.83
N GLN A 46 -0.84 -3.29 -7.62
CA GLN A 46 -0.29 -3.34 -6.26
C GLN A 46 -0.58 -2.07 -5.47
N ARG A 47 -0.54 -0.88 -6.08
CA ARG A 47 -0.91 0.38 -5.37
C ARG A 47 -2.37 0.39 -4.97
N GLU A 48 -3.23 -0.07 -5.86
CA GLU A 48 -4.67 -0.14 -5.64
C GLU A 48 -5.00 -1.07 -4.46
N ILE A 49 -4.44 -2.27 -4.46
CA ILE A 49 -4.62 -3.24 -3.37
C ILE A 49 -4.13 -2.67 -2.04
N ILE A 50 -2.96 -2.05 -2.01
CA ILE A 50 -2.42 -1.45 -0.78
C ILE A 50 -3.29 -0.28 -0.32
N ALA A 51 -3.76 0.56 -1.24
CA ALA A 51 -4.68 1.65 -0.91
C ALA A 51 -5.98 1.11 -0.30
N GLU A 52 -6.52 0.01 -0.85
CA GLU A 52 -7.69 -0.69 -0.32
C GLU A 52 -7.44 -1.19 1.11
N ILE A 53 -6.30 -1.86 1.37
CA ILE A 53 -5.91 -2.30 2.72
C ILE A 53 -5.79 -1.12 3.68
N VAL A 54 -5.14 -0.03 3.27
CA VAL A 54 -4.94 1.15 4.14
C VAL A 54 -6.27 1.83 4.45
N LEU A 55 -7.16 1.98 3.46
CA LEU A 55 -8.46 2.60 3.65
C LEU A 55 -9.37 1.74 4.53
N ALA A 56 -9.55 0.47 4.18
CA ALA A 56 -10.39 -0.45 4.96
C ALA A 56 -9.81 -0.70 6.36
N GLY A 57 -8.49 -0.83 6.47
CA GLY A 57 -7.80 -1.00 7.75
C GLY A 57 -7.97 0.20 8.67
N ARG A 58 -7.86 1.44 8.17
CA ARG A 58 -8.13 2.64 8.99
C ARG A 58 -9.58 2.73 9.43
N GLN A 59 -10.52 2.40 8.55
CA GLN A 59 -11.95 2.37 8.91
C GLN A 59 -12.21 1.32 9.99
N TRP A 60 -11.62 0.14 9.85
CA TRP A 60 -11.71 -0.92 10.85
C TRP A 60 -11.14 -0.46 12.19
N ALA A 61 -9.92 0.08 12.21
CA ALA A 61 -9.25 0.57 13.41
C ALA A 61 -10.09 1.64 14.13
N SER A 62 -10.58 2.64 13.40
CA SER A 62 -11.43 3.70 13.95
C SER A 62 -12.72 3.16 14.58
N ARG A 63 -13.31 2.10 13.99
CA ARG A 63 -14.47 1.44 14.61
C ARG A 63 -14.07 0.65 15.86
N GLN A 64 -12.90 0.00 15.88
CA GLN A 64 -12.42 -0.71 17.07
C GLN A 64 -12.10 0.22 18.25
N GLU A 65 -11.62 1.45 17.99
CA GLU A 65 -11.39 2.46 19.03
C GLU A 65 -12.66 2.77 19.83
N ILE A 66 -13.82 2.69 19.18
CA ILE A 66 -15.13 2.89 19.81
C ILE A 66 -15.66 1.56 20.37
N TRP A 67 -15.48 0.47 19.64
CA TRP A 67 -16.04 -0.84 19.99
C TRP A 67 -15.40 -1.47 21.22
N VAL A 68 -14.07 -1.40 21.34
CA VAL A 68 -13.32 -1.97 22.48
C VAL A 68 -13.83 -1.45 23.83
N PRO A 69 -13.98 -0.14 24.07
CA PRO A 69 -14.55 0.34 25.33
C PRO A 69 -16.05 0.03 25.44
N ALA A 70 -16.81 0.08 24.35
CA ALA A 70 -18.24 -0.20 24.36
C ALA A 70 -18.55 -1.64 24.83
N VAL A 71 -17.79 -2.63 24.33
CA VAL A 71 -18.00 -4.05 24.66
C VAL A 71 -17.79 -4.35 26.15
N SER A 72 -16.96 -3.56 26.84
CA SER A 72 -16.73 -3.70 28.29
C SER A 72 -17.97 -3.33 29.13
N LYS A 73 -18.88 -2.52 28.57
CA LYS A 73 -20.08 -2.03 29.25
C LYS A 73 -21.37 -2.71 28.78
N MET A 74 -21.32 -3.43 27.67
CA MET A 74 -22.49 -4.10 27.10
C MET A 74 -22.77 -5.45 27.77
N ASN A 75 -24.00 -5.68 28.19
CA ASN A 75 -24.48 -6.99 28.60
C ASN A 75 -24.67 -7.92 27.38
N ARG A 76 -24.82 -9.23 27.63
CA ARG A 76 -25.03 -10.21 26.53
C ARG A 76 -26.25 -9.87 25.67
N ASN A 77 -27.30 -9.35 26.27
CA ASN A 77 -28.50 -8.92 25.54
C ASN A 77 -28.19 -7.71 24.63
N ASP A 78 -27.46 -6.72 25.13
CA ASP A 78 -27.05 -5.54 24.34
C ASP A 78 -26.15 -5.94 23.17
N LEU A 79 -25.29 -6.96 23.34
CA LEU A 79 -24.45 -7.48 22.25
C LEU A 79 -25.28 -8.15 21.16
N MET A 80 -26.32 -8.90 21.54
CA MET A 80 -27.24 -9.53 20.58
C MET A 80 -28.07 -8.50 19.83
N GLU A 81 -28.54 -7.46 20.52
CA GLU A 81 -29.24 -6.34 19.90
C GLU A 81 -28.31 -5.57 18.97
N TYR A 82 -27.10 -5.25 19.43
CA TYR A 82 -26.08 -4.58 18.63
C TYR A 82 -25.76 -5.38 17.35
N ALA A 83 -25.67 -6.71 17.44
CA ALA A 83 -25.39 -7.57 16.29
C ALA A 83 -26.40 -7.38 15.14
N GLN A 84 -27.64 -7.02 15.46
CA GLN A 84 -28.71 -6.78 14.49
C GLN A 84 -28.73 -5.35 13.92
N THR A 85 -27.98 -4.42 14.52
CA THR A 85 -27.94 -3.02 14.09
C THR A 85 -27.20 -2.82 12.77
N ASP A 86 -27.50 -1.70 12.10
CA ASP A 86 -26.79 -1.28 10.90
C ASP A 86 -25.31 -0.99 11.17
N SER A 87 -24.95 -0.61 12.40
CA SER A 87 -23.55 -0.39 12.81
C SER A 87 -22.75 -1.69 12.79
N SER A 88 -23.33 -2.79 13.26
CA SER A 88 -22.74 -4.13 13.21
C SER A 88 -22.59 -4.61 11.77
N LYS A 89 -23.64 -4.48 10.94
CA LYS A 89 -23.57 -4.83 9.51
C LYS A 89 -22.47 -4.05 8.79
N ALA A 90 -22.40 -2.74 9.01
CA ALA A 90 -21.36 -1.89 8.42
C ALA A 90 -19.94 -2.24 8.91
N MET A 91 -19.78 -2.79 10.11
CA MET A 91 -18.49 -3.35 10.56
C MET A 91 -18.18 -4.65 9.81
N GLY A 92 -19.17 -5.51 9.59
CA GLY A 92 -19.06 -6.72 8.77
C GLY A 92 -18.58 -6.41 7.36
N ASP A 93 -19.19 -5.43 6.70
CA ASP A 93 -18.80 -5.00 5.35
C ASP A 93 -17.35 -4.48 5.29
N VAL A 94 -16.91 -3.74 6.32
CA VAL A 94 -15.53 -3.25 6.40
C VAL A 94 -14.55 -4.41 6.57
N LEU A 95 -14.89 -5.38 7.42
CA LEU A 95 -14.08 -6.56 7.65
C LEU A 95 -14.00 -7.45 6.40
N GLU A 96 -15.11 -7.63 5.69
CA GLU A 96 -15.15 -8.37 4.42
C GLU A 96 -14.26 -7.70 3.37
N ARG A 97 -14.40 -6.39 3.15
CA ARG A 97 -13.54 -5.63 2.23
C ARG A 97 -12.06 -5.76 2.59
N LEU A 98 -11.74 -5.69 3.89
CA LEU A 98 -10.38 -5.83 4.37
C LEU A 98 -9.83 -7.26 4.10
N ASN A 99 -10.63 -8.29 4.34
CA ASN A 99 -10.25 -9.68 4.05
C ASN A 99 -10.04 -9.91 2.55
N VAL A 100 -10.94 -9.40 1.70
CA VAL A 100 -10.79 -9.45 0.24
C VAL A 100 -9.50 -8.76 -0.19
N ALA A 101 -9.17 -7.60 0.38
CA ALA A 101 -7.95 -6.88 0.09
C ALA A 101 -6.69 -7.66 0.52
N PHE A 102 -6.73 -8.36 1.66
CA PHE A 102 -5.64 -9.25 2.10
C PHE A 102 -5.45 -10.45 1.16
N VAL A 103 -6.53 -11.10 0.72
CA VAL A 103 -6.46 -12.21 -0.25
C VAL A 103 -5.88 -11.74 -1.58
N LYS A 104 -6.33 -10.58 -2.09
CA LYS A 104 -5.74 -9.98 -3.30
C LYS A 104 -4.25 -9.68 -3.09
N ALA A 105 -3.86 -9.14 -1.95
CA ALA A 105 -2.47 -8.87 -1.65
C ALA A 105 -1.59 -10.12 -1.68
N ASP A 106 -2.05 -11.24 -1.11
CA ASP A 106 -1.28 -12.48 -1.12
C ASP A 106 -1.00 -13.01 -2.55
N LEU A 107 -1.95 -12.78 -3.47
CA LEU A 107 -1.84 -13.16 -4.88
C LEU A 107 -0.94 -12.23 -5.71
N PHE A 108 -1.05 -10.92 -5.51
CA PHE A 108 -0.44 -9.93 -6.40
C PHE A 108 0.83 -9.26 -5.87
N ILE A 109 1.10 -9.37 -4.56
CA ILE A 109 2.28 -8.78 -3.93
C ILE A 109 3.34 -9.86 -3.76
N PRO A 110 4.51 -9.72 -4.41
CA PRO A 110 5.59 -10.70 -4.30
C PRO A 110 6.17 -10.74 -2.88
N ASN A 111 6.76 -11.88 -2.53
CA ASN A 111 7.40 -12.09 -1.22
C ASN A 111 8.45 -11.02 -0.89
N GLY A 112 8.49 -10.59 0.37
CA GLY A 112 9.39 -9.56 0.89
C GLY A 112 8.73 -8.73 1.99
N SER A 113 9.43 -7.69 2.47
CA SER A 113 8.98 -6.94 3.66
C SER A 113 7.54 -6.41 3.60
N LEU A 114 7.07 -6.03 2.41
CA LEU A 114 5.70 -5.53 2.25
C LEU A 114 4.68 -6.65 2.46
N LYS A 115 4.99 -7.87 2.00
CA LYS A 115 4.15 -9.05 2.23
C LYS A 115 4.15 -9.42 3.70
N ASP A 116 5.31 -9.42 4.36
CA ASP A 116 5.41 -9.71 5.80
C ASP A 116 4.56 -8.75 6.64
N GLU A 117 4.53 -7.47 6.27
CA GLU A 117 3.68 -6.48 6.93
C GLU A 117 2.18 -6.75 6.71
N ILE A 118 1.78 -7.15 5.51
CA ILE A 118 0.39 -7.49 5.18
C ILE A 118 -0.05 -8.76 5.89
N THR A 119 0.79 -9.79 5.93
CA THR A 119 0.54 -11.03 6.65
C THR A 119 0.34 -10.75 8.14
N TRP A 120 1.20 -9.94 8.75
CA TRP A 120 1.04 -9.53 10.14
C TRP A 120 -0.29 -8.81 10.38
N LEU A 121 -0.70 -7.90 9.48
CA LEU A 121 -1.97 -7.18 9.59
C LEU A 121 -3.16 -8.13 9.48
N ALA A 122 -3.11 -9.11 8.57
CA ALA A 122 -4.16 -10.11 8.41
C ALA A 122 -4.28 -11.00 9.65
N GLU A 123 -3.16 -11.52 10.15
CA GLU A 123 -3.11 -12.33 11.38
C GLU A 123 -3.61 -11.54 12.60
N PHE A 124 -3.24 -10.27 12.70
CA PHE A 124 -3.71 -9.39 13.77
C PHE A 124 -5.23 -9.27 13.74
N VAL A 125 -5.82 -8.98 12.58
CA VAL A 125 -7.29 -8.83 12.42
C VAL A 125 -8.01 -10.13 12.75
N GLN A 126 -7.48 -11.28 12.32
CA GLN A 126 -8.08 -12.59 12.61
C GLN A 126 -8.02 -12.95 14.10
N THR A 127 -6.92 -12.61 14.77
CA THR A 127 -6.74 -12.94 16.20
C THR A 127 -7.28 -11.87 17.15
N PHE A 128 -7.67 -10.70 16.65
CA PHE A 128 -8.18 -9.60 17.45
C PHE A 128 -9.41 -9.96 18.32
N PRO A 129 -10.44 -10.67 17.81
CA PRO A 129 -11.60 -11.02 18.63
C PRO A 129 -11.24 -11.90 19.84
N SER A 130 -10.36 -12.89 19.65
CA SER A 130 -9.99 -13.81 20.73
C SER A 130 -8.94 -13.23 21.68
N LYS A 131 -7.96 -12.47 21.17
CA LYS A 131 -6.84 -11.97 21.98
C LYS A 131 -7.10 -10.61 22.61
N VAL A 132 -8.02 -9.83 22.07
CA VAL A 132 -8.31 -8.46 22.55
C VAL A 132 -9.72 -8.37 23.11
N ILE A 133 -10.73 -8.73 22.30
CA ILE A 133 -12.13 -8.57 22.71
C ILE A 133 -12.54 -9.60 23.78
N GLY A 134 -12.09 -10.85 23.66
CA GLY A 134 -12.35 -11.91 24.65
C GLY A 134 -11.98 -11.50 26.09
N PRO A 135 -10.72 -11.12 26.36
CA PRO A 135 -10.30 -10.65 27.68
C PRO A 135 -11.08 -9.44 28.19
N VAL A 136 -11.44 -8.49 27.32
CA VAL A 136 -12.26 -7.33 27.70
C VAL A 136 -13.69 -7.75 28.11
N MET A 137 -14.25 -8.76 27.45
CA MET A 137 -15.58 -9.28 27.77
C MET A 137 -15.61 -10.15 29.03
N GLU A 138 -14.50 -10.83 29.34
CA GLU A 138 -14.34 -11.68 30.53
C GLU A 138 -14.06 -10.85 31.78
N ASN A 139 -13.22 -9.83 31.68
CA ASN A 139 -12.78 -9.00 32.81
C ASN A 139 -13.37 -7.58 32.74
N ARG A 140 -14.70 -7.46 32.73
CA ARG A 140 -15.44 -6.20 32.49
C ARG A 140 -15.21 -5.10 33.54
N GLU A 141 -14.83 -5.51 34.74
CA GLU A 141 -14.54 -4.60 35.86
C GLU A 141 -13.12 -4.03 35.80
N ASP A 142 -12.24 -4.65 35.01
CA ASP A 142 -10.85 -4.27 34.86
C ASP A 142 -10.63 -3.38 33.63
N PHE A 143 -10.31 -2.12 33.89
CA PHE A 143 -10.02 -1.14 32.84
C PHE A 143 -8.69 -1.40 32.13
N ASP A 144 -7.78 -2.20 32.71
CA ASP A 144 -6.47 -2.48 32.12
C ASP A 144 -6.60 -3.24 30.80
N HIS A 145 -7.55 -4.17 30.70
CA HIS A 145 -7.82 -4.90 29.46
C HIS A 145 -8.38 -3.99 28.35
N VAL A 146 -9.19 -2.98 28.70
CA VAL A 146 -9.67 -1.98 27.74
C VAL A 146 -8.50 -1.14 27.21
N ILE A 147 -7.61 -0.70 28.11
CA ILE A 147 -6.41 0.05 27.74
C ILE A 147 -5.49 -0.79 26.84
N LEU A 148 -5.28 -2.07 27.17
CA LEU A 148 -4.50 -2.99 26.35
C LEU A 148 -5.13 -3.18 24.96
N GLY A 149 -6.46 -3.27 24.88
CA GLY A 149 -7.15 -3.35 23.60
C GLY A 149 -6.99 -2.10 22.74
N LEU A 150 -7.11 -0.91 23.33
CA LEU A 150 -6.86 0.36 22.63
C LEU A 150 -5.39 0.48 22.17
N ARG A 151 -4.42 0.02 22.98
CA ARG A 151 -3.02 -0.05 22.58
C ARG A 151 -2.80 -1.02 21.42
N ALA A 152 -3.51 -2.14 21.38
CA ALA A 152 -3.45 -3.06 20.26
C ALA A 152 -3.98 -2.42 18.97
N VAL A 153 -5.07 -1.64 19.06
CA VAL A 153 -5.59 -0.87 17.91
C VAL A 153 -4.60 0.22 17.46
N ASP A 154 -3.96 0.96 18.39
CA ASP A 154 -2.91 1.93 18.04
C ASP A 154 -1.71 1.24 17.34
N MET A 155 -1.28 0.09 17.83
CA MET A 155 -0.21 -0.70 17.21
C MET A 155 -0.57 -1.09 15.76
N PHE A 156 -1.81 -1.53 15.52
CA PHE A 156 -2.31 -1.82 14.18
C PHE A 156 -2.30 -0.58 13.28
N SER A 157 -2.79 0.57 13.77
CA SER A 157 -2.77 1.85 13.05
C SER A 157 -1.36 2.30 12.69
N ARG A 158 -0.39 2.14 13.61
CA ARG A 158 1.02 2.43 13.34
C ARG A 158 1.62 1.51 12.29
N LYS A 159 1.26 0.21 12.32
CA LYS A 159 1.72 -0.76 11.32
C LYS A 159 1.16 -0.42 9.93
N LEU A 160 -0.12 -0.06 9.84
CA LEU A 160 -0.74 0.43 8.59
C LEU A 160 -0.01 1.67 8.03
N LEU A 161 0.36 2.61 8.89
CA LEU A 161 1.14 3.79 8.48
C LEU A 161 2.55 3.42 8.00
N GLY A 162 3.21 2.48 8.68
CA GLY A 162 4.50 1.93 8.27
C GLY A 162 4.42 1.30 6.87
N MET A 163 3.41 0.47 6.65
CA MET A 163 3.15 -0.18 5.36
C MET A 163 2.86 0.82 4.26
N SER A 164 2.03 1.83 4.53
CA SER A 164 1.75 2.91 3.58
C SER A 164 3.04 3.62 3.16
N ARG A 165 3.93 3.95 4.10
CA ARG A 165 5.23 4.58 3.80
C ARG A 165 6.15 3.65 2.99
N ASN A 166 6.23 2.37 3.36
CA ASN A 166 7.04 1.38 2.65
C ASN A 166 6.55 1.20 1.20
N ALA A 167 5.24 1.12 1.02
CA ALA A 167 4.59 1.08 -0.29
C ALA A 167 4.85 2.34 -1.11
N SER A 168 4.82 3.53 -0.50
CA SER A 168 5.18 4.78 -1.17
C SER A 168 6.59 4.75 -1.73
N THR A 169 7.56 4.28 -0.94
CA THR A 169 8.96 4.19 -1.38
C THR A 169 9.20 3.15 -2.47
N ARG A 170 8.50 2.00 -2.43
CA ARG A 170 8.76 0.87 -3.34
C ARG A 170 7.95 0.89 -4.62
N LEU A 171 6.73 1.42 -4.55
CA LEU A 171 5.75 1.36 -5.65
C LEU A 171 5.40 2.74 -6.19
N GLY A 172 5.95 3.81 -5.62
CA GLY A 172 5.56 5.19 -5.97
C GLY A 172 4.09 5.46 -5.63
N VAL A 173 3.57 4.83 -4.58
CA VAL A 173 2.21 5.07 -4.06
C VAL A 173 2.23 6.42 -3.35
N GLN A 174 1.72 7.49 -3.96
CA GLN A 174 1.46 8.71 -3.18
C GLN A 174 0.36 8.42 -2.16
N ASP A 175 0.63 8.70 -0.89
CA ASP A 175 -0.33 8.58 0.20
C ASP A 175 -1.61 9.35 -0.20
N PRO A 176 -2.81 8.74 -0.21
CA PRO A 176 -4.04 9.44 -0.57
C PRO A 176 -4.31 10.68 0.32
N ALA A 177 -3.74 10.74 1.54
CA ALA A 177 -3.77 11.94 2.38
C ALA A 177 -2.90 13.10 1.86
N THR A 178 -1.98 12.83 0.93
CA THR A 178 -1.07 13.83 0.33
C THR A 178 -1.56 14.36 -1.03
N LYS A 179 -2.63 13.80 -1.61
CA LYS A 179 -3.22 14.27 -2.89
C LYS A 179 -3.73 15.72 -2.88
N GLY A 180 -3.74 16.41 -1.73
CA GLY A 180 -4.16 17.80 -1.59
C GLY A 180 -3.14 18.77 -0.96
N LYS A 181 -1.88 18.35 -0.72
CA LYS A 181 -0.84 19.28 -0.22
C LYS A 181 0.32 19.39 -1.20
N PRO A 182 0.16 20.12 -2.32
CA PRO A 182 1.32 20.66 -3.00
C PRO A 182 1.92 21.76 -2.11
N ASP A 183 3.19 21.62 -1.78
CA ASP A 183 4.13 22.74 -1.68
C ASP A 183 3.89 23.92 -0.71
N ARG A 184 2.92 23.89 0.22
CA ARG A 184 2.81 24.99 1.22
C ARG A 184 4.04 25.10 2.13
N LEU A 185 4.71 23.99 2.48
CA LEU A 185 5.93 24.04 3.27
C LEU A 185 7.12 24.59 2.46
N ARG A 186 7.23 24.29 1.16
CA ARG A 186 8.26 24.89 0.30
C ARG A 186 8.01 26.38 0.02
N GLN A 187 6.75 26.82 -0.02
CA GLN A 187 6.41 28.24 -0.14
C GLN A 187 6.67 29.03 1.16
N LEU A 188 6.48 28.42 2.33
CA LEU A 188 6.79 29.05 3.63
C LEU A 188 8.30 29.30 3.84
N PHE A 189 9.18 28.49 3.23
CA PHE A 189 10.64 28.64 3.34
C PHE A 189 11.29 29.38 2.15
N LYS A 190 10.53 29.85 1.16
CA LYS A 190 11.08 30.66 0.04
C LYS A 190 11.44 32.11 0.44
N GLY A 191 11.14 32.53 1.66
CA GLY A 191 11.47 33.87 2.18
C GLY A 191 12.43 33.90 3.37
N VAL A 192 12.93 32.75 3.84
CA VAL A 192 13.87 32.73 4.97
C VAL A 192 15.29 32.93 4.45
N PRO A 193 15.96 34.06 4.76
CA PRO A 193 17.34 34.26 4.33
C PRO A 193 18.22 33.16 4.90
N LYS A 194 19.05 32.55 4.04
CA LYS A 194 20.06 31.58 4.46
C LYS A 194 20.95 32.22 5.53
N VAL A 195 20.86 31.74 6.76
CA VAL A 195 21.80 32.10 7.82
C VAL A 195 23.18 31.61 7.38
N SER A 196 24.00 32.56 6.93
CA SER A 196 25.41 32.36 6.63
C SER A 196 26.14 32.04 7.94
N ARG A 197 26.39 30.76 8.20
CA ARG A 197 27.39 30.35 9.19
C ARG A 197 28.77 30.58 8.59
N ARG A 198 29.27 31.82 8.71
CA ARG A 198 30.71 32.13 8.69
C ARG A 198 31.15 32.40 10.12
N GLY A 199 31.38 31.34 10.88
CA GLY A 199 32.21 31.41 12.08
C GLY A 199 33.66 31.34 11.65
N LYS A 200 34.29 32.51 11.49
CA LYS A 200 35.76 32.60 11.47
C LYS A 200 36.23 32.33 12.91
N GLY A 201 37.22 31.45 13.05
CA GLY A 201 37.99 31.35 14.28
C GLY A 201 38.75 32.64 14.54
N VAL A 202 38.79 33.03 15.81
CA VAL A 202 39.98 33.38 16.60
C VAL A 202 39.70 32.89 18.01
#